data_AF-A0A6A6TJZ8-F1
#
_entry.id   AF-A0A6A6TJZ8-F1
#
_cell.length_a   1.000
_cell.length_b   1.000
_cell.length_c   1.000
_cell.angle_alpha   90.00
_cell.angle_beta   90.00
_cell.angle_gamma   90.00
#
_symmetry.space_group_name_H-M   'P 1'
#
loop_
_entity.id
_entity.type
_entity.pdbx_description
1 polymer ?
#
loop_
_entity_poly.entity_id
_entity_poly.type
_entity_poly.pdbx_seq_one_letter_code
_entity_poly.pdbx_strand_id
1 'polypeptide(L)'
;MSTTLKQLPFPPITKTHILNCSYHNWHPRYRAITPKARLVPLPDEFIEYLRADGIILPPEENDRAEWSDGDSGIFSGGDNEGDDNDDDADFDPSTNWRETHEQIEHTIEELGGKVAPKLNWSAPKDATWIAATNSMECRTPNDIYLLLKSSDFVTHDLQHAFDDTEEEQGGDPSTIAENSQIPYHLVLRKWITLNPSVEFRCFVRNRKLIALCQRDLNHFEFLFKMQDQLRQTIATFFEAKLKDSFPDPNFTFDVYVPPPHDRVWLVDLNPWAPRTDPLLFSWLELLTLTEPENPGADEEAEEEDDDVETVFTPEFRLVRRDDPEAYGFTTPQYSAHKLPKDVVDASRGGEGNLREFAMQWKEAQRLAEEQRADDSEED
;
A
#
# COMPACT_ATOMS: atom_id res chain seq x y z
N MET A 1 14.42 -9.89 -35.63
CA MET A 1 15.25 -8.83 -35.02
C MET A 1 14.67 -8.56 -33.65
N SER A 2 15.35 -8.95 -32.57
CA SER A 2 14.86 -8.72 -31.21
C SER A 2 15.10 -7.24 -30.87
N THR A 3 14.05 -6.42 -30.93
CA THR A 3 14.08 -5.06 -30.38
C THR A 3 14.22 -5.18 -28.87
N THR A 4 15.39 -4.82 -28.35
CA THR A 4 15.64 -4.76 -26.91
C THR A 4 14.67 -3.75 -26.29
N LEU A 5 13.74 -4.23 -25.45
CA LEU A 5 12.82 -3.36 -24.71
C LEU A 5 13.64 -2.48 -23.75
N LYS A 6 13.54 -1.16 -23.92
CA LYS A 6 14.18 -0.17 -23.01
C LYS A 6 13.32 0.16 -21.79
N GLN A 7 12.03 -0.19 -21.84
CA GLN A 7 11.05 0.04 -20.78
C GLN A 7 10.01 -1.08 -20.80
N LEU A 8 9.39 -1.35 -19.66
CA LEU A 8 8.30 -2.31 -19.54
C LEU A 8 7.09 -1.82 -20.35
N PRO A 9 6.43 -2.70 -21.14
CA PRO A 9 5.33 -2.32 -22.03
C PRO A 9 3.99 -2.19 -21.28
N PHE A 10 3.91 -1.27 -20.31
CA PHE A 10 2.65 -0.95 -19.67
C PHE A 10 1.74 -0.12 -20.61
N PRO A 11 0.42 -0.31 -20.56
CA PRO A 11 -0.50 0.67 -21.11
C PRO A 11 -0.40 1.99 -20.34
N PRO A 12 -0.81 3.13 -20.94
CA PRO A 12 -0.91 4.41 -20.25
C PRO A 12 -1.67 4.29 -18.93
N ILE A 13 -1.09 4.81 -17.85
CA ILE A 13 -1.69 4.80 -16.52
C ILE A 13 -2.46 6.11 -16.36
N THR A 14 -3.77 6.02 -16.16
CA THR A 14 -4.62 7.20 -15.99
C THR A 14 -4.90 7.49 -14.52
N LYS A 15 -5.20 8.75 -14.19
CA LYS A 15 -5.69 9.13 -12.85
C LYS A 15 -6.94 8.34 -12.46
N THR A 16 -7.83 8.15 -13.43
CA THR A 16 -9.05 7.34 -13.28
C THR A 16 -8.73 5.91 -12.85
N HIS A 17 -7.69 5.27 -13.41
CA HIS A 17 -7.29 3.92 -13.03
C HIS A 17 -6.80 3.83 -11.57
N ILE A 18 -6.04 4.83 -11.11
CA ILE A 18 -5.58 4.92 -9.72
C ILE A 18 -6.78 5.15 -8.77
N LEU A 19 -7.67 6.09 -9.12
CA LEU A 19 -8.90 6.36 -8.36
C LEU A 19 -9.84 5.16 -8.31
N ASN A 20 -9.91 4.37 -9.38
CA ASN A 20 -10.72 3.15 -9.41
C ASN A 20 -10.28 2.13 -8.36
N CYS A 21 -8.99 2.10 -8.04
CA CYS A 21 -8.39 1.24 -7.02
C CYS A 21 -8.44 1.83 -5.60
N SER A 22 -8.98 3.03 -5.43
CA SER A 22 -9.15 3.61 -4.08
C SER A 22 -10.24 2.89 -3.29
N TYR A 23 -9.99 2.69 -2.00
CA TYR A 23 -10.88 1.94 -1.11
C TYR A 23 -12.28 2.54 -1.06
N HIS A 24 -12.40 3.87 -1.01
CA HIS A 24 -13.70 4.54 -1.00
C HIS A 24 -14.51 4.30 -2.28
N ASN A 25 -13.86 4.04 -3.41
CA ASN A 25 -14.52 3.77 -4.68
C ASN A 25 -14.94 2.30 -4.85
N TRP A 26 -14.06 1.35 -4.55
CA TRP A 26 -14.37 -0.07 -4.76
C TRP A 26 -15.14 -0.72 -3.59
N HIS A 27 -14.90 -0.30 -2.34
CA HIS A 27 -15.51 -0.94 -1.17
C HIS A 27 -17.05 -0.89 -1.16
N PRO A 28 -17.72 0.21 -1.54
CA PRO A 28 -19.19 0.23 -1.64
C PRO A 28 -19.75 -0.87 -2.55
N ARG A 29 -19.06 -1.20 -3.65
CA ARG A 29 -19.45 -2.24 -4.61
C ARG A 29 -19.22 -3.65 -4.05
N TYR A 30 -18.17 -3.83 -3.25
CA TYR A 30 -17.70 -5.14 -2.78
C TYR A 30 -17.84 -5.38 -1.27
N ARG A 31 -18.64 -4.57 -0.57
CA ARG A 31 -18.85 -4.64 0.88
C ARG A 31 -19.26 -6.03 1.38
N ALA A 32 -19.99 -6.81 0.58
CA ALA A 32 -20.46 -8.14 0.95
C ALA A 32 -19.39 -9.24 0.89
N ILE A 33 -18.25 -8.98 0.23
CA ILE A 33 -17.20 -9.96 -0.03
C ILE A 33 -15.85 -9.55 0.58
N THR A 34 -15.83 -8.54 1.45
CA THR A 34 -14.63 -8.03 2.13
C THR A 34 -14.86 -7.99 3.64
N PRO A 35 -13.80 -8.06 4.49
CA PRO A 35 -13.95 -7.90 5.93
C PRO A 35 -14.64 -6.58 6.30
N LYS A 36 -15.34 -6.55 7.46
CA LYS A 36 -16.10 -5.38 7.89
C LYS A 36 -15.18 -4.15 8.00
N ALA A 37 -15.49 -3.12 7.24
CA ALA A 37 -14.81 -1.83 7.29
C ALA A 37 -15.81 -0.65 7.32
N ARG A 38 -15.31 0.52 7.72
CA ARG A 38 -16.00 1.81 7.72
C ARG A 38 -15.10 2.87 7.09
N LEU A 39 -15.75 3.83 6.45
CA LEU A 39 -15.12 4.95 5.77
C LEU A 39 -15.44 6.21 6.55
N VAL A 40 -14.42 6.96 6.93
CA VAL A 40 -14.51 8.27 7.56
C VAL A 40 -13.93 9.28 6.56
N PRO A 41 -14.76 10.15 5.95
CA PRO A 41 -14.26 11.22 5.08
C PRO A 41 -13.32 12.13 5.88
N LEU A 42 -12.20 12.52 5.26
CA LEU A 42 -11.21 13.37 5.91
C LEU A 42 -11.35 14.82 5.40
N PRO A 43 -11.53 15.80 6.31
CA PRO A 43 -11.53 17.21 5.94
C PRO A 43 -10.10 17.69 5.62
N ASP A 44 -9.97 18.79 4.88
CA ASP A 44 -8.68 19.31 4.43
C ASP A 44 -7.76 19.64 5.62
N GLU A 45 -8.32 20.11 6.74
CA GLU A 45 -7.59 20.40 7.98
C GLU A 45 -6.92 19.15 8.56
N PHE A 46 -7.57 17.98 8.47
CA PHE A 46 -6.97 16.72 8.88
C PHE A 46 -5.84 16.29 7.93
N ILE A 47 -5.99 16.57 6.63
CA ILE A 47 -4.95 16.27 5.64
C ILE A 47 -3.73 17.18 5.84
N GLU A 48 -3.93 18.46 6.14
CA GLU A 48 -2.87 19.38 6.52
C GLU A 48 -2.16 18.91 7.79
N TYR A 49 -2.90 18.43 8.79
CA TYR A 49 -2.32 17.81 9.99
C TYR A 49 -1.47 16.59 9.68
N LEU A 50 -1.91 15.69 8.79
CA LEU A 50 -1.11 14.54 8.38
C LEU A 50 0.17 14.96 7.64
N ARG A 51 0.10 16.03 6.83
CA ARG A 51 1.23 16.58 6.07
C ARG A 51 2.20 17.39 6.92
N ALA A 52 1.77 17.91 8.06
CA ALA A 52 2.62 18.67 8.97
C ALA A 52 3.73 17.79 9.56
N ASP A 53 4.93 18.35 9.65
CA ASP A 53 6.08 17.70 10.26
C ASP A 53 5.88 17.50 11.78
N GLY A 54 6.56 16.49 12.33
CA GLY A 54 6.46 16.12 13.74
C GLY A 54 5.18 15.36 14.08
N ILE A 55 5.10 14.84 15.30
CA ILE A 55 3.96 14.07 15.81
C ILE A 55 3.39 14.80 17.02
N ILE A 56 2.30 15.51 16.81
CA ILE A 56 1.51 16.16 17.86
C ILE A 56 0.19 15.41 17.96
N LEU A 57 -0.13 14.88 19.13
CA LEU A 57 -1.36 14.08 19.34
C LEU A 57 -2.36 14.89 20.17
N PRO A 58 -3.67 14.74 19.91
CA PRO A 58 -4.71 15.23 20.80
C PRO A 58 -4.53 14.71 22.24
N PRO A 59 -4.80 15.55 23.27
CA PRO A 59 -4.67 15.14 24.67
C PRO A 59 -5.69 14.04 24.99
N GLU A 60 -5.27 12.97 25.66
CA GLU A 60 -6.16 11.93 26.15
C GLU A 60 -6.77 12.32 27.50
N GLU A 61 -8.00 11.88 27.81
CA GLU A 61 -8.63 12.15 29.12
C GLU A 61 -7.78 11.66 30.30
N ASN A 62 -6.92 10.66 30.07
CA ASN A 62 -5.99 10.10 31.06
C ASN A 62 -4.66 10.87 31.18
N ASP A 63 -4.34 11.81 30.28
CA ASP A 63 -3.12 12.61 30.37
C ASP A 63 -3.19 13.65 31.49
N ARG A 64 -4.37 13.83 32.09
CA ARG A 64 -4.58 14.63 33.30
C ARG A 64 -4.35 13.86 34.60
N ALA A 65 -3.90 12.61 34.54
CA ALA A 65 -3.47 11.87 35.72
C ALA A 65 -2.11 12.40 36.19
N GLU A 66 -2.17 13.26 37.23
CA GLU A 66 -1.13 13.59 38.20
C GLU A 66 0.23 12.91 37.94
N TRP A 67 1.19 13.72 37.49
CA TRP A 67 2.63 13.50 37.53
C TRP A 67 3.05 12.44 38.58
N SER A 68 3.09 11.18 38.17
CA SER A 68 3.83 10.14 38.87
C SER A 68 5.26 10.21 38.35
N ASP A 69 6.02 11.05 39.03
CA ASP A 69 7.48 11.08 39.10
C ASP A 69 8.07 9.65 38.96
N GLY A 70 8.73 9.36 37.83
CA GLY A 70 9.47 8.10 37.64
C GLY A 70 9.47 7.54 36.22
N ASP A 71 10.51 7.91 35.46
CA ASP A 71 11.08 7.13 34.34
C ASP A 71 10.41 7.23 32.96
N SER A 72 10.44 8.43 32.36
CA SER A 72 10.44 8.56 30.89
C SER A 72 11.89 8.64 30.40
N GLY A 73 12.45 7.48 30.08
CA GLY A 73 13.78 7.34 29.51
C GLY A 73 13.95 8.13 28.21
N ILE A 74 14.82 9.13 28.28
CA ILE A 74 15.89 9.47 27.31
C ILE A 74 15.58 9.09 25.86
N PHE A 75 15.22 10.09 25.05
CA PHE A 75 15.77 10.35 23.71
C PHE A 75 15.53 11.82 23.31
N SER A 76 16.22 12.75 23.99
CA SER A 76 16.57 14.05 23.41
C SER A 76 18.05 14.28 23.70
N GLY A 77 18.89 13.88 22.74
CA GLY A 77 20.28 14.29 22.68
C GLY A 77 20.36 15.56 21.86
N GLY A 78 20.58 16.69 22.54
CA GLY A 78 20.75 18.00 21.91
C GLY A 78 20.50 19.09 22.93
N ASP A 79 21.56 19.48 23.64
CA ASP A 79 21.58 20.65 24.51
C ASP A 79 21.20 21.89 23.69
N ASN A 80 20.00 22.41 23.90
CA ASN A 80 19.61 23.74 23.44
C ASN A 80 18.99 24.47 24.65
N GLU A 81 19.82 25.20 25.39
CA GLU A 81 19.35 26.20 26.34
C GLU A 81 18.71 27.35 25.54
N GLY A 82 17.37 27.40 25.49
CA GLY A 82 16.66 28.44 24.77
C GLY A 82 15.15 28.43 24.99
N ASP A 83 14.72 29.25 25.95
CA ASP A 83 13.40 29.89 26.10
C ASP A 83 12.17 28.99 26.36
N ASP A 84 11.83 28.86 27.65
CA ASP A 84 10.55 28.35 28.14
C ASP A 84 9.39 29.27 27.67
N ASN A 85 8.75 28.92 26.55
CA ASN A 85 7.36 29.29 26.30
C ASN A 85 6.47 28.09 26.71
N ASP A 86 5.88 28.18 27.91
CA ASP A 86 4.88 27.27 28.47
C ASP A 86 3.54 27.19 27.67
N ASP A 87 3.49 27.70 26.43
CA ASP A 87 2.27 27.75 25.60
C ASP A 87 2.07 26.51 24.70
N ASP A 88 3.08 25.64 24.53
CA ASP A 88 2.97 24.45 23.66
C ASP A 88 2.27 23.24 24.32
N ALA A 89 2.08 23.25 25.65
CA ALA A 89 1.50 22.13 26.39
C ALA A 89 -0.03 21.99 26.26
N ASP A 90 -0.71 22.97 25.66
CA ASP A 90 -2.18 23.03 25.57
C ASP A 90 -2.71 23.01 24.11
N PHE A 91 -1.82 22.78 23.13
CA PHE A 91 -2.23 22.73 21.71
C PHE A 91 -2.88 21.38 21.38
N ASP A 92 -4.22 21.36 21.35
CA ASP A 92 -5.01 20.24 20.85
C ASP A 92 -5.24 20.38 19.32
N PRO A 93 -4.53 19.59 18.48
CA PRO A 93 -4.70 19.69 17.03
C PRO A 93 -6.13 19.29 16.60
N SER A 94 -6.82 18.43 17.36
CA SER A 94 -8.18 17.97 17.01
C SER A 94 -9.25 19.05 17.07
N THR A 95 -8.95 20.23 17.64
CA THR A 95 -9.86 21.38 17.66
C THR A 95 -10.39 21.74 16.27
N ASN A 96 -9.58 21.55 15.22
CA ASN A 96 -9.95 21.87 13.83
C ASN A 96 -10.73 20.75 13.12
N TRP A 97 -10.81 19.54 13.69
CA TRP A 97 -11.50 18.38 13.10
C TRP A 97 -12.20 17.51 14.15
N ARG A 98 -12.82 18.16 15.15
CA ARG A 98 -13.42 17.49 16.30
C ARG A 98 -14.49 16.46 15.92
N GLU A 99 -15.33 16.78 14.93
CA GLU A 99 -16.34 15.86 14.41
C GLU A 99 -15.70 14.59 13.81
N THR A 100 -14.60 14.73 13.07
CA THR A 100 -13.84 13.58 12.52
C THR A 100 -13.23 12.76 13.65
N HIS A 101 -12.68 13.40 14.69
CA HIS A 101 -12.11 12.70 15.84
C HIS A 101 -13.18 11.86 16.57
N GLU A 102 -14.33 12.44 16.90
CA GLU A 102 -15.47 11.74 17.54
C GLU A 102 -16.00 10.61 16.63
N GLN A 103 -16.06 10.84 15.31
CA GLN A 103 -16.48 9.83 14.35
C GLN A 103 -15.51 8.64 14.31
N ILE A 104 -14.21 8.88 14.42
CA ILE A 104 -13.18 7.83 14.49
C ILE A 104 -13.38 7.00 15.75
N GLU A 105 -13.53 7.65 16.90
CA GLU A 105 -13.75 6.98 18.19
C GLU A 105 -14.99 6.08 18.15
N HIS A 106 -16.14 6.62 17.77
CA HIS A 106 -17.38 5.83 17.62
C HIS A 106 -17.22 4.68 16.61
N THR A 107 -16.48 4.89 15.53
CA THR A 107 -16.23 3.85 14.53
C THR A 107 -15.37 2.70 15.07
N ILE A 108 -14.37 3.00 15.92
CA ILE A 108 -13.56 1.99 16.60
C ILE A 108 -14.46 1.12 17.48
N GLU A 109 -15.34 1.74 18.28
CA GLU A 109 -16.31 1.02 19.11
C GLU A 109 -17.26 0.14 18.27
N GLU A 110 -17.82 0.68 17.18
CA GLU A 110 -18.74 -0.03 16.27
C GLU A 110 -18.10 -1.27 15.59
N LEU A 111 -16.77 -1.25 15.44
CA LEU A 111 -15.99 -2.36 14.87
C LEU A 111 -15.51 -3.37 15.92
N GLY A 112 -15.77 -3.11 17.21
CA GLY A 112 -15.45 -4.00 18.32
C GLY A 112 -14.18 -3.62 19.08
N GLY A 113 -13.81 -2.33 19.08
CA GLY A 113 -12.72 -1.77 19.89
C GLY A 113 -11.32 -1.98 19.34
N LYS A 114 -11.17 -2.67 18.21
CA LYS A 114 -9.88 -2.92 17.57
C LYS A 114 -10.00 -2.76 16.06
N VAL A 115 -9.15 -1.92 15.48
CA VAL A 115 -9.16 -1.62 14.04
C VAL A 115 -7.76 -1.65 13.45
N ALA A 116 -7.68 -1.76 12.12
CA ALA A 116 -6.49 -1.46 11.34
C ALA A 116 -6.77 -0.30 10.39
N PRO A 117 -6.05 0.83 10.52
CA PRO A 117 -6.23 1.98 9.64
C PRO A 117 -5.59 1.74 8.26
N LYS A 118 -6.15 2.40 7.24
CA LYS A 118 -5.48 2.68 5.96
C LYS A 118 -6.07 3.96 5.36
N LEU A 119 -5.32 4.64 4.49
CA LEU A 119 -5.89 5.68 3.63
C LEU A 119 -6.54 5.04 2.40
N ASN A 120 -6.80 5.86 1.38
CA ASN A 120 -7.43 5.47 0.13
C ASN A 120 -6.78 4.24 -0.50
N TRP A 121 -5.45 4.10 -0.47
CA TRP A 121 -4.77 2.99 -1.12
C TRP A 121 -3.90 2.20 -0.14
N SER A 122 -3.14 2.88 0.70
CA SER A 122 -2.07 2.27 1.47
C SER A 122 -2.36 2.19 2.96
N ALA A 123 -1.92 1.09 3.58
CA ALA A 123 -1.95 0.88 5.02
C ALA A 123 -0.56 1.14 5.61
N PRO A 124 -0.44 1.68 6.84
CA PRO A 124 0.83 2.06 7.47
C PRO A 124 1.61 0.85 8.00
N LYS A 125 1.90 -0.12 7.13
CA LYS A 125 2.59 -1.38 7.46
C LYS A 125 4.08 -1.19 7.73
N ASP A 126 4.66 -0.15 7.15
CA ASP A 126 6.02 0.32 7.33
C ASP A 126 6.23 1.03 8.68
N ALA A 127 5.16 1.56 9.29
CA ALA A 127 5.19 2.31 10.53
C ALA A 127 4.92 1.48 11.79
N THR A 128 4.74 0.15 11.71
CA THR A 128 4.35 -0.65 12.89
C THR A 128 5.33 -0.56 14.06
N TRP A 129 6.59 -0.18 13.79
CA TRP A 129 7.64 -0.03 14.79
C TRP A 129 7.36 1.06 15.84
N ILE A 130 6.55 2.07 15.52
CA ILE A 130 6.19 3.14 16.47
C ILE A 130 5.08 2.69 17.44
N ALA A 131 4.27 1.71 17.04
CA ALA A 131 3.17 1.22 17.85
C ALA A 131 3.67 0.30 18.97
N ALA A 132 3.12 0.44 20.18
CA ALA A 132 3.48 -0.38 21.34
C ALA A 132 3.27 -1.89 21.11
N THR A 133 2.37 -2.27 20.20
CA THR A 133 2.09 -3.68 19.85
C THR A 133 2.98 -4.23 18.73
N ASN A 134 3.82 -3.37 18.12
CA ASN A 134 4.55 -3.67 16.88
C ASN A 134 3.63 -4.23 15.78
N SER A 135 2.41 -3.70 15.67
CA SER A 135 1.39 -4.15 14.72
C SER A 135 0.52 -2.96 14.28
N MET A 136 -0.37 -3.18 13.30
CA MET A 136 -1.39 -2.19 12.91
C MET A 136 -2.65 -2.23 13.78
N GLU A 137 -2.65 -2.93 14.92
CA GLU A 137 -3.78 -2.92 15.85
C GLU A 137 -3.87 -1.56 16.55
N CYS A 138 -4.93 -0.80 16.26
CA CYS A 138 -5.26 0.44 16.93
C CYS A 138 -6.52 0.27 17.79
N ARG A 139 -6.53 0.93 18.95
CA ARG A 139 -7.66 0.97 19.89
C ARG A 139 -8.13 2.38 20.19
N THR A 140 -7.27 3.38 20.01
CA THR A 140 -7.62 4.79 20.18
C THR A 140 -7.41 5.57 18.87
N PRO A 141 -8.00 6.77 18.73
CA PRO A 141 -7.68 7.68 17.64
C PRO A 141 -6.18 8.01 17.58
N ASN A 142 -5.54 8.18 18.74
CA ASN A 142 -4.11 8.49 18.82
C ASN A 142 -3.22 7.38 18.29
N ASP A 143 -3.55 6.10 18.53
CA ASP A 143 -2.86 4.97 17.88
C ASP A 143 -2.89 5.09 16.35
N ILE A 144 -4.02 5.54 15.80
CA ILE A 144 -4.20 5.71 14.35
C ILE A 144 -3.35 6.88 13.86
N TYR A 145 -3.43 8.04 14.50
CA TYR A 145 -2.69 9.24 14.08
C TYR A 145 -1.19 9.00 14.13
N LEU A 146 -0.71 8.32 15.17
CA LEU A 146 0.70 7.94 15.32
C LEU A 146 1.18 7.09 14.14
N LEU A 147 0.45 6.03 13.78
CA LEU A 147 0.78 5.16 12.65
C LEU A 147 0.72 5.90 11.31
N LEU A 148 -0.32 6.72 11.09
CA LEU A 148 -0.48 7.44 9.83
C LEU A 148 0.64 8.47 9.63
N LYS A 149 0.98 9.24 10.66
CA LYS A 149 2.03 10.26 10.59
C LYS A 149 3.44 9.69 10.50
N SER A 150 3.64 8.43 10.89
CA SER A 150 4.94 7.75 10.85
C SER A 150 5.13 6.85 9.61
N SER A 151 4.21 6.89 8.64
CA SER A 151 4.21 5.99 7.47
C SER A 151 4.56 6.72 6.18
N ASP A 152 5.60 6.24 5.49
CA ASP A 152 5.98 6.71 4.17
C ASP A 152 4.96 6.29 3.12
N PHE A 153 4.29 5.15 3.32
CA PHE A 153 3.17 4.74 2.47
C PHE A 153 2.00 5.72 2.53
N VAL A 154 1.69 6.25 3.71
CA VAL A 154 0.65 7.26 3.89
C VAL A 154 1.10 8.58 3.26
N THR A 155 2.35 9.00 3.48
CA THR A 155 2.92 10.19 2.82
C THR A 155 2.85 10.09 1.31
N HIS A 156 3.17 8.91 0.75
CA HIS A 156 3.05 8.64 -0.66
C HIS A 156 1.60 8.80 -1.16
N ASP A 157 0.60 8.27 -0.45
CA ASP A 157 -0.82 8.45 -0.79
C ASP A 157 -1.23 9.95 -0.80
N LEU A 158 -0.61 10.77 0.06
CA LEU A 158 -0.94 12.20 0.22
C LEU A 158 -0.25 13.13 -0.78
N GLN A 159 0.93 12.75 -1.28
CA GLN A 159 1.79 13.62 -2.10
C GLN A 159 2.05 13.07 -3.51
N HIS A 160 2.08 11.75 -3.69
CA HIS A 160 2.62 11.10 -4.88
C HIS A 160 1.63 10.14 -5.56
N ALA A 161 0.34 10.21 -5.21
CA ALA A 161 -0.68 9.28 -5.70
C ALA A 161 -0.80 9.26 -7.24
N PHE A 162 -0.52 10.38 -7.92
CA PHE A 162 -0.67 10.53 -9.37
C PHE A 162 0.64 10.75 -10.13
N ASP A 163 1.81 10.63 -9.48
CA ASP A 163 3.12 10.90 -10.10
C ASP A 163 3.38 10.04 -11.35
N ASP A 164 2.86 8.81 -11.36
CA ASP A 164 3.06 7.84 -12.45
C ASP A 164 1.95 7.91 -13.52
N THR A 165 1.07 8.91 -13.48
CA THR A 165 -0.08 9.02 -14.40
C THR A 165 0.21 9.93 -15.60
N GLU A 166 -0.31 9.55 -16.76
CA GLU A 166 -0.25 10.41 -17.96
C GLU A 166 -1.36 11.47 -17.91
N GLU A 167 -1.07 12.67 -18.42
CA GLU A 167 -2.08 13.73 -18.56
C GLU A 167 -3.16 13.31 -19.55
N GLU A 168 -4.44 13.36 -19.12
CA GLU A 168 -5.58 13.10 -20.01
C GLU A 168 -5.64 14.20 -21.08
N GLN A 169 -5.16 13.90 -22.29
CA GLN A 169 -5.26 14.80 -23.44
C GLN A 169 -6.72 14.94 -23.87
N GLY A 170 -7.38 16.02 -23.45
CA GLY A 170 -8.71 16.40 -23.94
C GLY A 170 -9.76 16.85 -22.91
N GLY A 171 -9.41 16.95 -21.63
CA GLY A 171 -10.31 17.50 -20.60
C GLY A 171 -10.49 19.02 -20.72
N ASP A 172 -11.71 19.50 -20.52
CA ASP A 172 -12.00 20.94 -20.38
C ASP A 172 -11.21 21.50 -19.17
N PRO A 173 -10.46 22.61 -19.28
CA PRO A 173 -9.71 23.21 -18.18
C PRO A 173 -10.52 23.43 -16.90
N SER A 174 -11.84 23.59 -17.01
CA SER A 174 -12.75 23.70 -15.86
C SER A 174 -12.97 22.37 -15.10
N THR A 175 -12.93 21.23 -15.81
CA THR A 175 -13.03 19.88 -15.21
C THR A 175 -11.71 19.36 -14.63
N ILE A 176 -10.57 19.90 -15.08
CA ILE A 176 -9.24 19.53 -14.57
C ILE A 176 -9.04 20.02 -13.12
N ALA A 177 -9.60 21.18 -12.76
CA ALA A 177 -9.53 21.72 -11.41
C ALA A 177 -10.37 20.90 -10.40
N GLU A 178 -11.54 20.38 -10.81
CA GLU A 178 -12.40 19.55 -9.96
C GLU A 178 -11.87 18.11 -9.79
N ASN A 179 -11.19 17.56 -10.81
CA ASN A 179 -10.48 16.27 -10.72
C ASN A 179 -9.14 16.34 -9.96
N SER A 180 -8.77 17.50 -9.41
CA SER A 180 -7.48 17.69 -8.73
C SER A 180 -7.51 17.35 -7.24
N GLN A 181 -8.69 17.31 -6.60
CA GLN A 181 -8.79 17.07 -5.17
C GLN A 181 -9.22 15.63 -4.90
N ILE A 182 -8.27 14.80 -4.46
CA ILE A 182 -8.54 13.42 -4.04
C ILE A 182 -9.48 13.47 -2.83
N PRO A 183 -10.65 12.80 -2.86
CA PRO A 183 -11.49 12.69 -1.67
C PRO A 183 -10.85 11.69 -0.71
N TYR A 184 -10.04 12.20 0.22
CA TYR A 184 -9.37 11.36 1.20
C TYR A 184 -10.35 10.80 2.22
N HIS A 185 -10.16 9.52 2.51
CA HIS A 185 -10.94 8.79 3.49
C HIS A 185 -10.00 7.99 4.38
N LEU A 186 -10.25 8.05 5.68
CA LEU A 186 -9.70 7.10 6.62
C LEU A 186 -10.57 5.83 6.60
N VAL A 187 -9.94 4.72 6.25
CA VAL A 187 -10.56 3.41 6.22
C VAL A 187 -10.23 2.71 7.53
N LEU A 188 -11.26 2.42 8.32
CA LEU A 188 -11.13 1.63 9.54
C LEU A 188 -11.65 0.23 9.29
N ARG A 189 -10.73 -0.73 9.19
CA ARG A 189 -11.06 -2.15 9.03
C ARG A 189 -11.13 -2.78 10.41
N LYS A 190 -12.14 -3.63 10.67
CA LYS A 190 -12.19 -4.43 11.88
C LYS A 190 -10.92 -5.26 12.00
N TRP A 191 -10.25 -5.18 13.14
CA TRP A 191 -9.07 -6.01 13.40
C TRP A 191 -9.46 -7.49 13.45
N ILE A 192 -8.81 -8.28 12.60
CA ILE A 192 -8.94 -9.73 12.57
C ILE A 192 -7.55 -10.32 12.39
N THR A 193 -7.28 -11.40 13.12
CA THR A 193 -6.03 -12.15 12.94
C THR A 193 -6.14 -13.00 11.69
N LEU A 194 -5.53 -12.54 10.60
CA LEU A 194 -5.44 -13.29 9.36
C LEU A 194 -4.22 -14.21 9.40
N ASN A 195 -4.37 -15.42 8.89
CA ASN A 195 -3.22 -16.30 8.64
C ASN A 195 -2.56 -15.88 7.32
N PRO A 196 -1.34 -15.30 7.33
CA PRO A 196 -0.73 -14.73 6.14
C PRO A 196 -0.46 -15.77 5.03
N SER A 197 -0.33 -17.05 5.39
CA SER A 197 -0.07 -18.14 4.43
C SER A 197 -1.18 -18.35 3.40
N VAL A 198 -2.41 -17.90 3.67
CA VAL A 198 -3.57 -18.08 2.76
C VAL A 198 -4.08 -16.75 2.20
N GLU A 199 -3.17 -15.79 2.08
CA GLU A 199 -3.35 -14.56 1.33
C GLU A 199 -2.63 -14.66 -0.02
N PHE A 200 -3.32 -14.24 -1.09
CA PHE A 200 -2.84 -14.38 -2.46
C PHE A 200 -3.04 -13.09 -3.24
N ARG A 201 -2.06 -12.73 -4.07
CA ARG A 201 -2.17 -11.67 -5.06
C ARG A 201 -2.53 -12.27 -6.41
N CYS A 202 -3.53 -11.69 -7.07
CA CYS A 202 -4.08 -12.16 -8.34
C CYS A 202 -3.92 -11.08 -9.41
N PHE A 203 -3.59 -11.48 -10.63
CA PHE A 203 -3.27 -10.61 -11.75
C PHE A 203 -4.31 -10.78 -12.86
N VAL A 204 -4.99 -9.69 -13.19
CA VAL A 204 -6.03 -9.65 -14.21
C VAL A 204 -5.56 -8.81 -15.38
N ARG A 205 -5.59 -9.38 -16.58
CA ARG A 205 -5.28 -8.71 -17.83
C ARG A 205 -6.41 -8.96 -18.82
N ASN A 206 -6.94 -7.91 -19.44
CA ASN A 206 -8.07 -7.97 -20.37
C ASN A 206 -9.28 -8.75 -19.81
N ARG A 207 -9.63 -8.48 -18.54
CA ARG A 207 -10.69 -9.18 -17.78
C ARG A 207 -10.50 -10.69 -17.65
N LYS A 208 -9.26 -11.17 -17.75
CA LYS A 208 -8.90 -12.58 -17.58
C LYS A 208 -7.92 -12.69 -16.42
N LEU A 209 -8.20 -13.60 -15.50
CA LEU A 209 -7.23 -13.97 -14.46
C LEU A 209 -6.11 -14.77 -15.13
N ILE A 210 -4.91 -14.18 -15.22
CA ILE A 210 -3.76 -14.81 -15.90
C ILE A 210 -2.79 -15.47 -14.93
N ALA A 211 -2.70 -14.95 -13.70
CA ALA A 211 -1.75 -15.43 -12.71
C ALA A 211 -2.21 -15.13 -11.28
N LEU A 212 -1.69 -15.89 -10.32
CA LEU A 212 -1.79 -15.66 -8.90
C LEU A 212 -0.54 -16.16 -8.16
N CYS A 213 -0.21 -15.54 -7.04
CA CYS A 213 0.89 -15.97 -6.18
C CYS A 213 0.58 -15.79 -4.69
N GLN A 214 1.36 -16.49 -3.87
CA GLN A 214 1.37 -16.29 -2.42
C GLN A 214 1.80 -14.84 -2.08
N ARG A 215 1.07 -14.20 -1.15
CA ARG A 215 1.35 -12.81 -0.75
C ARG A 215 2.50 -12.67 0.24
N ASP A 216 2.61 -13.63 1.15
CA ASP A 216 3.69 -13.77 2.12
C ASP A 216 4.87 -14.52 1.47
N LEU A 217 6.12 -14.15 1.78
CA LEU A 217 7.30 -14.74 1.13
C LEU A 217 7.91 -15.92 1.91
N ASN A 218 7.28 -16.37 3.00
CA ASN A 218 7.70 -17.56 3.73
C ASN A 218 7.26 -18.85 3.02
N HIS A 219 8.03 -19.93 3.16
CA HIS A 219 7.64 -21.23 2.62
C HIS A 219 6.58 -21.93 3.49
N PHE A 220 5.45 -22.34 2.87
CA PHE A 220 4.41 -23.13 3.52
C PHE A 220 4.10 -24.42 2.75
N GLU A 221 4.69 -25.53 3.21
CA GLU A 221 4.56 -26.86 2.58
C GLU A 221 3.11 -27.32 2.35
N PHE A 222 2.18 -26.95 3.23
CA PHE A 222 0.79 -27.40 3.13
C PHE A 222 0.04 -26.80 1.92
N LEU A 223 0.46 -25.62 1.44
CA LEU A 223 -0.20 -24.93 0.32
C LEU A 223 -0.10 -25.73 -0.98
N PHE A 224 1.02 -26.42 -1.19
CA PHE A 224 1.25 -27.25 -2.39
C PHE A 224 0.21 -28.37 -2.53
N LYS A 225 -0.33 -28.88 -1.42
CA LYS A 225 -1.36 -29.93 -1.42
C LYS A 225 -2.76 -29.41 -1.76
N MET A 226 -2.99 -28.11 -1.60
CA MET A 226 -4.28 -27.45 -1.84
C MET A 226 -4.23 -26.45 -3.00
N GLN A 227 -3.13 -26.41 -3.76
CA GLN A 227 -2.88 -25.42 -4.79
C GLN A 227 -3.99 -25.39 -5.84
N ASP A 228 -4.43 -26.56 -6.33
CA ASP A 228 -5.50 -26.63 -7.33
C ASP A 228 -6.86 -26.23 -6.76
N GLN A 229 -7.17 -26.60 -5.52
CA GLN A 229 -8.40 -26.17 -4.83
C GLN A 229 -8.43 -24.65 -4.69
N LEU A 230 -7.34 -24.05 -4.18
CA LEU A 230 -7.22 -22.61 -4.02
C LEU A 230 -7.34 -21.89 -5.36
N ARG A 231 -6.66 -22.40 -6.41
CA ARG A 231 -6.75 -21.86 -7.77
C ARG A 231 -8.20 -21.82 -8.25
N GLN A 232 -8.91 -22.94 -8.15
CA GLN A 232 -10.30 -23.05 -8.60
C GLN A 232 -11.23 -22.14 -7.80
N THR A 233 -11.08 -22.10 -6.48
CA THR A 233 -11.90 -21.27 -5.59
C THR A 233 -11.71 -19.78 -5.90
N ILE A 234 -10.46 -19.33 -6.13
CA ILE A 234 -10.14 -17.93 -6.47
C ILE A 234 -10.61 -17.58 -7.89
N ALA A 235 -10.39 -18.46 -8.87
CA ALA A 235 -10.85 -18.24 -10.25
C ALA A 235 -12.38 -18.12 -10.31
N THR A 236 -13.11 -19.00 -9.62
CA THR A 236 -14.57 -18.95 -9.52
C THR A 236 -15.04 -17.66 -8.86
N PHE A 237 -14.34 -17.20 -7.81
CA PHE A 237 -14.62 -15.93 -7.16
C PHE A 237 -14.42 -14.74 -8.11
N PHE A 238 -13.30 -14.69 -8.85
CA PHE A 238 -13.02 -13.63 -9.81
C PHE A 238 -14.11 -13.52 -10.89
N GLU A 239 -14.42 -14.64 -11.55
CA GLU A 239 -15.43 -14.74 -12.59
C GLU A 239 -16.80 -14.26 -12.10
N ALA A 240 -17.19 -14.66 -10.89
CA ALA A 240 -18.50 -14.33 -10.33
C ALA A 240 -18.61 -12.91 -9.74
N LYS A 241 -17.50 -12.31 -9.28
CA LYS A 241 -17.53 -11.11 -8.43
C LYS A 241 -16.76 -9.91 -8.94
N LEU A 242 -15.81 -10.06 -9.85
CA LEU A 242 -14.89 -8.98 -10.25
C LEU A 242 -14.82 -8.77 -11.75
N LYS A 243 -14.86 -9.85 -12.55
CA LYS A 243 -14.61 -9.83 -14.00
C LYS A 243 -15.34 -8.72 -14.76
N ASP A 244 -16.65 -8.65 -14.60
CA ASP A 244 -17.49 -7.67 -15.32
C ASP A 244 -17.94 -6.50 -14.45
N SER A 245 -17.66 -6.56 -13.14
CA SER A 245 -18.09 -5.53 -12.20
C SER A 245 -17.00 -4.51 -11.90
N PHE A 246 -15.71 -4.84 -12.02
CA PHE A 246 -14.63 -3.85 -11.85
C PHE A 246 -14.50 -3.01 -13.14
N PRO A 247 -14.33 -1.68 -13.05
CA PRO A 247 -14.40 -0.81 -14.23
C PRO A 247 -13.25 -1.08 -15.20
N ASP A 248 -12.05 -1.34 -14.68
CA ASP A 248 -10.86 -1.49 -15.52
C ASP A 248 -10.64 -2.95 -15.94
N PRO A 249 -10.18 -3.19 -17.18
CA PRO A 249 -9.91 -4.54 -17.67
C PRO A 249 -8.61 -5.14 -17.13
N ASN A 250 -7.67 -4.28 -16.70
CA ASN A 250 -6.36 -4.67 -16.18
C ASN A 250 -6.26 -4.17 -14.74
N PHE A 251 -6.05 -5.08 -13.80
CA PHE A 251 -5.88 -4.74 -12.38
C PHE A 251 -5.29 -5.91 -11.62
N THR A 252 -4.94 -5.67 -10.37
CA THR A 252 -4.55 -6.73 -9.44
C THR A 252 -5.47 -6.70 -8.23
N PHE A 253 -5.70 -7.85 -7.62
CA PHE A 253 -6.52 -7.93 -6.42
C PHE A 253 -5.91 -8.91 -5.44
N ASP A 254 -6.00 -8.57 -4.16
CA ASP A 254 -5.51 -9.39 -3.06
C ASP A 254 -6.70 -10.10 -2.42
N VAL A 255 -6.55 -11.39 -2.13
CA VAL A 255 -7.59 -12.22 -1.53
C VAL A 255 -7.09 -12.99 -0.33
N TYR A 256 -8.00 -13.23 0.61
CA TYR A 256 -7.79 -14.11 1.76
C TYR A 256 -8.76 -15.29 1.69
N VAL A 257 -8.24 -16.51 1.84
CA VAL A 257 -9.01 -17.76 1.72
C VAL A 257 -9.05 -18.49 3.07
N PRO A 258 -9.96 -18.11 4.00
CA PRO A 258 -10.01 -18.69 5.34
C PRO A 258 -10.27 -20.21 5.28
N PRO A 259 -9.78 -20.99 6.26
CA PRO A 259 -10.24 -22.37 6.45
C PRO A 259 -11.78 -22.40 6.57
N PRO A 260 -12.48 -23.34 5.90
CA PRO A 260 -11.99 -24.56 5.24
C PRO A 260 -11.59 -24.40 3.75
N HIS A 261 -11.30 -23.18 3.29
CA HIS A 261 -10.87 -22.83 1.93
C HIS A 261 -11.96 -22.99 0.86
N ASP A 262 -13.20 -22.74 1.25
CA ASP A 262 -14.40 -22.75 0.41
C ASP A 262 -14.94 -21.34 0.12
N ARG A 263 -14.37 -20.31 0.75
CA ARG A 263 -14.78 -18.90 0.64
C ARG A 263 -13.57 -18.02 0.41
N VAL A 264 -13.79 -16.91 -0.29
CA VAL A 264 -12.78 -15.91 -0.62
C VAL A 264 -13.24 -14.57 -0.09
N TRP A 265 -12.35 -13.85 0.57
CA TRP A 265 -12.52 -12.45 0.94
C TRP A 265 -11.61 -11.58 0.09
N LEU A 266 -12.18 -10.53 -0.52
CA LEU A 266 -11.42 -9.46 -1.16
C LEU A 266 -10.74 -8.62 -0.07
N VAL A 267 -9.42 -8.50 -0.16
CA VAL A 267 -8.58 -7.76 0.80
C VAL A 267 -8.24 -6.38 0.24
N ASP A 268 -7.82 -6.31 -1.02
CA ASP A 268 -7.45 -5.06 -1.68
C ASP A 268 -7.57 -5.14 -3.20
N LEU A 269 -7.64 -3.98 -3.84
CA LEU A 269 -7.57 -3.80 -5.30
C LEU A 269 -6.44 -2.82 -5.59
N ASN A 270 -5.48 -3.21 -6.43
CA ASN A 270 -4.33 -2.37 -6.78
C ASN A 270 -4.24 -2.19 -8.31
N PRO A 271 -3.73 -1.04 -8.78
CA PRO A 271 -3.65 -0.75 -10.20
C PRO A 271 -2.68 -1.69 -10.92
N TRP A 272 -2.95 -1.91 -12.21
CA TRP A 272 -2.03 -2.55 -13.16
C TRP A 272 -0.93 -1.56 -13.55
N ALA A 273 0.02 -1.36 -12.65
CA ALA A 273 1.04 -0.33 -12.75
C ALA A 273 2.36 -0.78 -12.10
N PRO A 274 3.51 -0.23 -12.52
CA PRO A 274 4.83 -0.57 -11.96
C PRO A 274 4.92 -0.45 -10.43
N ARG A 275 4.15 0.46 -9.83
CA ARG A 275 4.09 0.66 -8.37
C ARG A 275 3.54 -0.51 -7.58
N THR A 276 2.73 -1.36 -8.21
CA THR A 276 2.16 -2.53 -7.56
C THR A 276 3.22 -3.63 -7.53
N ASP A 277 3.56 -4.13 -6.35
CA ASP A 277 4.55 -5.19 -6.19
C ASP A 277 4.10 -6.50 -6.87
N PRO A 278 4.84 -7.04 -7.85
CA PRO A 278 4.48 -8.28 -8.54
C PRO A 278 4.83 -9.55 -7.74
N LEU A 279 5.54 -9.42 -6.60
CA LEU A 279 5.89 -10.50 -5.68
C LEU A 279 6.70 -11.61 -6.37
N LEU A 280 6.13 -12.82 -6.50
CA LEU A 280 6.78 -13.98 -7.12
C LEU A 280 6.79 -13.92 -8.66
N PHE A 281 6.45 -12.76 -9.22
CA PHE A 281 6.51 -12.50 -10.64
C PHE A 281 7.34 -11.26 -10.95
N SER A 282 7.79 -11.13 -12.19
CA SER A 282 8.24 -9.87 -12.77
C SER A 282 7.13 -9.20 -13.55
N TRP A 283 7.16 -7.88 -13.68
CA TRP A 283 6.19 -7.19 -14.53
C TRP A 283 6.37 -7.54 -16.01
N LEU A 284 7.60 -7.77 -16.46
CA LEU A 284 7.84 -8.13 -17.85
C LEU A 284 7.13 -9.44 -18.21
N GLU A 285 7.25 -10.47 -17.36
CA GLU A 285 6.56 -11.73 -17.66
C GLU A 285 5.04 -11.56 -17.59
N LEU A 286 4.48 -10.87 -16.59
CA LEU A 286 3.04 -10.62 -16.48
C LEU A 286 2.47 -9.89 -17.71
N LEU A 287 3.25 -8.98 -18.30
CA LEU A 287 2.87 -8.26 -19.52
C LEU A 287 2.97 -9.11 -20.79
N THR A 288 3.77 -10.18 -20.77
CA THR A 288 3.98 -11.08 -21.92
C THR A 288 3.35 -12.46 -21.79
N LEU A 289 2.81 -12.82 -20.61
CA LEU A 289 2.14 -14.10 -20.36
C LEU A 289 1.03 -14.33 -21.39
N THR A 290 0.83 -15.57 -21.80
CA THR A 290 -0.26 -15.91 -22.72
C THR A 290 -1.61 -15.70 -22.04
N GLU A 291 -2.55 -15.13 -22.79
CA GLU A 291 -3.94 -15.00 -22.34
C GLU A 291 -4.76 -16.20 -22.81
N PRO A 292 -5.86 -16.54 -22.11
CA PRO A 292 -6.87 -17.44 -22.64
C PRO A 292 -7.40 -16.89 -23.97
N GLU A 293 -7.56 -17.74 -24.98
CA GLU A 293 -8.24 -17.36 -26.23
C GLU A 293 -9.69 -16.94 -25.93
N ASN A 294 -10.20 -15.95 -26.67
CA ASN A 294 -11.62 -15.60 -26.56
C ASN A 294 -12.42 -16.60 -27.38
N PRO A 295 -13.41 -17.31 -26.81
CA PRO A 295 -14.23 -18.29 -27.53
C PRO A 295 -15.22 -17.66 -28.54
N GLY A 296 -14.84 -16.56 -29.22
CA GLY A 296 -15.67 -15.87 -30.20
C GLY A 296 -14.92 -14.93 -31.14
N ALA A 297 -13.59 -15.04 -31.24
CA ALA A 297 -12.80 -14.24 -32.18
C ALA A 297 -12.57 -14.93 -33.54
N ASP A 298 -12.74 -16.26 -33.61
CA ASP A 298 -12.48 -17.06 -34.82
C ASP A 298 -13.67 -17.99 -35.12
N GLU A 299 -14.81 -17.44 -35.58
CA GLU A 299 -15.88 -18.25 -36.20
C GLU A 299 -15.63 -18.51 -37.71
N GLU A 300 -14.40 -18.33 -38.22
CA GLU A 300 -14.04 -18.59 -39.62
C GLU A 300 -12.75 -19.41 -39.81
N ALA A 301 -12.38 -20.29 -38.88
CA ALA A 301 -11.32 -21.28 -39.11
C ALA A 301 -11.85 -22.71 -38.95
N GLU A 302 -11.61 -23.49 -40.00
CA GLU A 302 -12.20 -24.79 -40.34
C GLU A 302 -12.13 -25.85 -39.23
N GLU A 303 -13.23 -26.63 -39.13
CA GLU A 303 -13.35 -27.85 -38.34
C GLU A 303 -12.28 -28.87 -38.76
N GLU A 304 -11.30 -29.17 -37.90
CA GLU A 304 -10.60 -30.46 -37.90
C GLU A 304 -9.89 -30.69 -36.54
N ASP A 305 -10.07 -31.91 -36.04
CA ASP A 305 -9.39 -32.60 -34.93
C ASP A 305 -9.97 -32.59 -33.49
N ASP A 306 -9.92 -33.81 -32.93
CA ASP A 306 -10.39 -34.35 -31.64
C ASP A 306 -9.64 -33.74 -30.43
N ASP A 307 -9.57 -32.41 -30.34
CA ASP A 307 -8.75 -31.72 -29.34
C ASP A 307 -9.48 -31.52 -28.01
N VAL A 308 -8.90 -32.08 -26.95
CA VAL A 308 -9.23 -31.79 -25.55
C VAL A 308 -9.15 -30.27 -25.38
N GLU A 309 -10.30 -29.61 -25.24
CA GLU A 309 -10.41 -28.17 -24.98
C GLU A 309 -9.49 -27.82 -23.79
N THR A 310 -8.32 -27.26 -24.09
CA THR A 310 -7.32 -26.96 -23.05
C THR A 310 -7.84 -25.79 -22.23
N VAL A 311 -8.56 -26.11 -21.14
CA VAL A 311 -9.07 -25.10 -20.21
C VAL A 311 -7.89 -24.28 -19.70
N PHE A 312 -7.84 -23.02 -20.13
CA PHE A 312 -6.81 -22.09 -19.69
C PHE A 312 -6.77 -22.06 -18.16
N THR A 313 -5.59 -22.35 -17.62
CA THR A 313 -5.37 -22.43 -16.18
C THR A 313 -4.40 -21.32 -15.79
N PRO A 314 -4.80 -20.37 -14.92
CA PRO A 314 -3.93 -19.28 -14.53
C PRO A 314 -2.69 -19.80 -13.81
N GLU A 315 -1.54 -19.17 -14.09
CA GLU A 315 -0.28 -19.56 -13.48
C GLU A 315 -0.33 -19.30 -11.97
N PHE A 316 -0.05 -20.32 -11.16
CA PHE A 316 -0.06 -20.19 -9.70
C PHE A 316 1.32 -20.48 -9.13
N ARG A 317 1.98 -19.46 -8.56
CA ARG A 317 3.28 -19.60 -7.88
C ARG A 317 3.13 -19.61 -6.36
N LEU A 318 3.81 -20.56 -5.73
CA LEU A 318 3.96 -20.68 -4.28
C LEU A 318 5.45 -20.66 -3.94
N VAL A 319 5.80 -20.12 -2.78
CA VAL A 319 7.18 -20.05 -2.32
C VAL A 319 7.72 -21.47 -2.10
N ARG A 320 8.75 -21.85 -2.87
CA ARG A 320 9.40 -23.15 -2.72
C ARG A 320 10.40 -23.11 -1.56
N ARG A 321 10.67 -24.27 -0.96
CA ARG A 321 11.65 -24.37 0.11
C ARG A 321 13.00 -23.86 -0.36
N ASP A 322 13.53 -24.36 -1.47
CA ASP A 322 14.88 -24.01 -1.93
C ASP A 322 14.94 -22.73 -2.79
N ASP A 323 13.91 -21.88 -2.71
CA ASP A 323 13.90 -20.63 -3.47
C ASP A 323 14.92 -19.65 -2.86
N PRO A 324 15.91 -19.16 -3.63
CA PRO A 324 16.85 -18.17 -3.13
C PRO A 324 16.15 -16.92 -2.60
N GLU A 325 14.94 -16.59 -3.07
CA GLU A 325 14.15 -15.47 -2.56
C GLU A 325 13.45 -15.78 -1.22
N ALA A 326 13.15 -17.05 -0.93
CA ALA A 326 12.61 -17.49 0.37
C ALA A 326 13.65 -17.42 1.50
N TYR A 327 14.94 -17.45 1.14
CA TYR A 327 16.07 -17.40 2.06
C TYR A 327 17.04 -16.23 1.79
N GLY A 328 16.69 -15.37 0.84
CA GLY A 328 17.57 -14.36 0.26
C GLY A 328 17.45 -13.05 1.01
N PHE A 329 18.48 -12.77 1.83
CA PHE A 329 18.68 -11.51 2.55
C PHE A 329 17.48 -11.09 3.40
N THR A 330 17.57 -11.42 4.69
CA THR A 330 16.78 -10.86 5.80
C THR A 330 16.92 -9.34 5.88
N THR A 331 16.43 -8.63 4.87
CA THR A 331 16.15 -7.20 4.99
C THR A 331 14.73 -7.15 5.54
N PRO A 332 14.51 -6.52 6.70
CA PRO A 332 13.18 -6.43 7.29
C PRO A 332 12.17 -5.98 6.23
N GLN A 333 10.98 -6.57 6.21
CA GLN A 333 9.94 -6.16 5.27
C GLN A 333 9.76 -4.64 5.33
N TYR A 334 9.71 -3.97 4.18
CA TYR A 334 9.63 -2.51 4.04
C TYR A 334 10.89 -1.72 4.45
N SER A 335 12.04 -2.37 4.64
CA SER A 335 13.31 -1.70 4.97
C SER A 335 13.72 -0.63 3.96
N ALA A 336 13.36 -0.79 2.68
CA ALA A 336 13.64 0.21 1.65
C ALA A 336 12.91 1.53 1.93
N HIS A 337 11.73 1.50 2.54
CA HIS A 337 11.00 2.70 2.94
C HIS A 337 11.67 3.41 4.13
N LYS A 338 12.45 2.68 4.93
CA LYS A 338 13.28 3.28 5.99
C LYS A 338 14.52 4.03 5.46
N LEU A 339 14.68 4.14 4.15
CA LEU A 339 15.78 4.83 3.49
C LEU A 339 15.22 5.97 2.63
N PRO A 340 15.92 7.12 2.54
CA PRO A 340 15.51 8.22 1.68
C PRO A 340 15.26 7.76 0.23
N LYS A 341 14.25 8.33 -0.43
CA LYS A 341 13.84 7.97 -1.81
C LYS A 341 15.03 7.93 -2.76
N ASP A 342 15.92 8.92 -2.69
CA ASP A 342 17.09 9.00 -3.57
C ASP A 342 18.07 7.84 -3.35
N VAL A 343 18.19 7.34 -2.12
CA VAL A 343 19.01 6.15 -1.80
C VAL A 343 18.39 4.89 -2.41
N VAL A 344 17.06 4.76 -2.33
CA VAL A 344 16.32 3.64 -2.90
C VAL A 344 16.39 3.66 -4.42
N ASP A 345 16.18 4.80 -5.06
CA ASP A 345 16.21 4.95 -6.51
C ASP A 345 17.63 4.72 -7.06
N ALA A 346 18.67 5.18 -6.36
CA ALA A 346 20.05 4.87 -6.69
C ALA A 346 20.37 3.37 -6.59
N SER A 347 19.78 2.67 -5.61
CA SER A 347 19.93 1.21 -5.47
C SER A 347 19.27 0.43 -6.61
N ARG A 348 18.14 0.92 -7.13
CA ARG A 348 17.43 0.31 -8.28
C ARG A 348 18.15 0.51 -9.61
N GLY A 349 18.98 1.55 -9.72
CA GLY A 349 19.79 1.87 -10.90
C GLY A 349 21.06 1.02 -11.10
N GLY A 350 21.34 0.07 -10.20
CA GLY A 350 22.53 -0.78 -10.25
C GLY A 350 23.79 -0.17 -9.60
N GLU A 351 24.88 -0.94 -9.58
CA GLU A 351 26.10 -0.61 -8.81
C GLU A 351 26.76 0.71 -9.24
N GLY A 352 26.58 1.13 -10.50
CA GLY A 352 27.07 2.42 -11.01
C GLY A 352 26.36 3.63 -10.38
N ASN A 353 25.02 3.62 -10.38
CA ASN A 353 24.21 4.72 -9.86
C ASN A 353 24.36 4.88 -8.34
N LEU A 354 24.46 3.76 -7.60
CA LEU A 354 24.72 3.79 -6.16
C LEU A 354 26.08 4.41 -5.84
N ARG A 355 27.09 4.16 -6.69
CA ARG A 355 28.45 4.69 -6.51
C ARG A 355 28.54 6.18 -6.82
N GLU A 356 27.83 6.64 -7.85
CA GLU A 356 27.69 8.06 -8.17
C GLU A 356 26.96 8.82 -7.06
N PHE A 357 25.83 8.28 -6.59
CA PHE A 357 25.08 8.83 -5.46
C PHE A 357 25.95 8.92 -4.19
N ALA A 358 26.70 7.86 -3.85
CA ALA A 358 27.58 7.87 -2.69
C ALA A 358 28.72 8.90 -2.78
N MET A 359 29.19 9.24 -4.00
CA MET A 359 30.17 10.32 -4.18
C MET A 359 29.53 11.70 -4.00
N GLN A 360 28.34 11.93 -4.58
CA GLN A 360 27.59 13.17 -4.42
C GLN A 360 27.22 13.42 -2.95
N TRP A 361 26.79 12.38 -2.23
CA TRP A 361 26.44 12.48 -0.81
C TRP A 361 27.64 12.84 0.06
N LYS A 362 28.82 12.26 -0.21
CA LYS A 362 30.06 12.61 0.50
C LYS A 362 30.50 14.04 0.23
N GLU A 363 30.33 14.52 -0.99
CA GLU A 363 30.63 15.91 -1.35
C GLU A 363 29.66 16.88 -0.67
N ALA A 364 28.37 16.54 -0.62
CA ALA A 364 27.36 17.32 0.10
C ALA A 364 27.61 17.37 1.62
N GLN A 365 27.99 16.24 2.23
CA GLN A 365 28.37 16.23 3.66
C GLN A 365 29.60 17.08 3.93
N ARG A 366 30.62 17.02 3.08
CA ARG A 366 31.81 17.87 3.22
C ARG A 366 31.46 19.35 3.10
N LEU A 367 30.62 19.71 2.13
CA LEU A 367 30.16 21.10 1.96
C LEU A 367 29.32 21.59 3.15
N ALA A 368 28.48 20.73 3.72
CA ALA A 368 27.70 21.07 4.91
C ALA A 368 28.58 21.21 6.17
N GLU A 369 29.63 20.41 6.30
CA GLU A 369 30.65 20.56 7.36
C GLU A 369 31.47 21.84 7.18
N GLU A 370 31.86 22.18 5.95
CA GLU A 370 32.55 23.44 5.61
C GLU A 370 31.66 24.65 5.91
N GLN A 371 30.38 24.61 5.56
CA GLN A 371 29.42 25.68 5.88
C GLN A 371 29.19 25.84 7.39
N ARG A 372 29.07 24.73 8.14
CA ARG A 372 28.97 24.79 9.61
C ARG A 372 30.22 25.32 10.28
N ALA A 373 31.40 25.05 9.70
CA ALA A 373 32.65 25.57 10.22
C ALA A 373 32.77 27.09 9.97
N ASP A 374 32.43 27.55 8.77
CA ASP A 374 32.41 28.98 8.42
C ASP A 374 31.39 29.77 9.26
N ASP A 375 30.18 29.23 9.49
CA ASP A 375 29.16 29.85 10.35
C ASP A 375 29.60 29.93 11.83
N SER A 376 30.49 29.03 12.28
CA SER A 376 31.04 29.05 13.64
C SER A 376 32.26 29.96 13.84
N GLU A 377 32.84 30.45 12.74
CA GLU A 377 33.97 31.39 12.76
C GLU A 377 33.51 32.86 12.61
N GLU A 378 32.24 33.11 12.28
CA GLU A 378 31.65 34.46 12.14
C GLU A 378 30.88 34.97 13.39
N ASP A 379 30.78 34.17 14.48
CA ASP A 379 30.17 34.57 15.78
C ASP A 379 31.19 35.06 16.84
#